data_AF-A0AAV3EF61-F1
#
_entry.id   AF-A0AAV3EF61-F1
#
_cell.length_a   1.000
_cell.length_b   1.000
_cell.length_c   1.000
_cell.angle_alpha   90.00
_cell.angle_beta   90.00
_cell.angle_gamma   90.00
#
_symmetry.space_group_name_H-M   'P 1'
#
loop_
_entity.id
_entity.type
_entity.pdbx_description
1 polymer ?
#
loop_
_entity_poly.entity_id
_entity_poly.type
_entity_poly.pdbx_seq_one_letter_code
_entity_poly.pdbx_strand_id
1 'polypeptide(L)'
;MASKDFHIVAETGIHARPATLLVQTASKFASDITLEYKGKSVNLKSIMGVMSLGVGQGADVTISAEGADADDAIAAISETMEKEGLA
;
A
#
# COMPACT_ATOMS: atom_id res chain seq x y z
N MET A 1 0.01 -3.79 -15.94
CA MET A 1 0.61 -4.09 -14.62
C MET A 1 1.57 -2.98 -14.29
N ALA A 2 1.47 -2.41 -13.09
CA ALA A 2 2.34 -1.36 -12.58
C ALA A 2 2.78 -1.73 -11.15
N SER A 3 3.97 -1.33 -10.74
CA SER A 3 4.47 -1.58 -9.38
C SER A 3 5.41 -0.48 -8.92
N LYS A 4 5.52 -0.29 -7.60
CA LYS A 4 6.44 0.67 -6.99
C LYS A 4 6.89 0.21 -5.61
N ASP A 5 8.18 0.40 -5.35
CA ASP A 5 8.79 0.13 -4.06
C ASP A 5 8.77 1.38 -3.18
N PHE A 6 8.54 1.18 -1.89
CA PHE A 6 8.51 2.24 -0.87
C PHE A 6 9.35 1.85 0.33
N HIS A 7 10.08 2.83 0.86
CA HIS A 7 10.81 2.71 2.12
C HIS A 7 10.01 3.42 3.21
N ILE A 8 9.59 2.70 4.25
CA ILE A 8 8.70 3.24 5.27
C ILE A 8 9.47 4.09 6.28
N VAL A 9 9.25 5.39 6.30
CA VAL A 9 9.94 6.33 7.22
C VAL A 9 9.13 6.62 8.49
N ALA A 10 7.82 6.41 8.46
CA ALA A 10 6.95 6.64 9.61
C ALA A 10 7.33 5.75 10.80
N GLU A 11 7.51 6.35 11.99
CA GLU A 11 7.89 5.64 13.24
C GLU A 11 6.92 4.51 13.60
N THR A 12 5.63 4.73 13.36
CA THR A 12 4.55 3.77 13.65
C THR A 12 4.31 2.77 12.50
N GLY A 13 5.01 2.93 11.36
CA GLY A 13 4.79 2.13 10.16
C GLY A 13 3.40 2.28 9.56
N ILE A 14 2.92 1.24 8.86
CA ILE A 14 1.55 1.20 8.31
C ILE A 14 0.58 0.73 9.40
N HIS A 15 0.19 1.66 10.27
CA HIS A 15 -0.78 1.44 11.35
C HIS A 15 -2.23 1.78 10.94
N ALA A 16 -3.19 1.65 11.86
CA ALA A 16 -4.62 1.67 11.58
C ALA A 16 -5.11 2.86 10.71
N ARG A 17 -4.66 4.09 10.96
CA ARG A 17 -5.08 5.28 10.21
C ARG A 17 -4.54 5.28 8.76
N PRO A 18 -3.21 5.30 8.53
CA PRO A 18 -2.66 5.24 7.18
C PRO A 18 -3.11 3.99 6.43
N ALA A 19 -3.19 2.83 7.10
CA ALA A 19 -3.72 1.61 6.50
C ALA A 19 -5.15 1.78 5.98
N THR A 20 -6.03 2.42 6.77
CA THR A 20 -7.42 2.66 6.35
C THR A 20 -7.48 3.57 5.13
N LEU A 21 -6.64 4.61 5.07
CA LEU A 21 -6.61 5.53 3.93
C LEU A 21 -6.05 4.87 2.68
N LEU A 22 -4.99 4.05 2.79
CA LEU A 22 -4.48 3.24 1.69
C LEU A 22 -5.53 2.27 1.17
N VAL A 23 -6.23 1.58 2.07
CA VAL A 23 -7.33 0.66 1.70
C VAL A 23 -8.46 1.42 1.00
N GLN A 24 -8.85 2.59 1.50
CA GLN A 24 -9.86 3.43 0.87
C GLN A 24 -9.43 3.93 -0.51
N THR A 25 -8.16 4.33 -0.68
CA THR A 25 -7.62 4.73 -1.98
C THR A 25 -7.59 3.54 -2.94
N ALA A 26 -7.05 2.39 -2.52
CA ALA A 26 -6.98 1.18 -3.34
C ALA A 26 -8.38 0.70 -3.78
N SER A 27 -9.37 0.82 -2.90
CA SER A 27 -10.75 0.37 -3.17
C SER A 27 -11.50 1.20 -4.21
N LYS A 28 -10.94 2.35 -4.65
CA LYS A 28 -11.51 3.17 -5.74
C LYS A 28 -11.23 2.60 -7.13
N PHE A 29 -10.25 1.72 -7.24
CA PHE A 29 -9.77 1.19 -8.51
C PHE A 29 -10.30 -0.23 -8.77
N ALA A 30 -10.48 -0.56 -10.04
CA ALA A 30 -10.87 -1.89 -10.49
C ALA A 30 -9.71 -2.88 -10.38
N SER A 31 -8.48 -2.43 -10.61
CA SER A 31 -7.26 -3.25 -10.55
C SER A 31 -7.13 -4.03 -9.25
N ASP A 32 -6.59 -5.24 -9.33
CA ASP A 32 -6.13 -5.98 -8.17
C ASP A 32 -4.85 -5.32 -7.66
N ILE A 33 -4.85 -4.89 -6.40
CA ILE A 33 -3.74 -4.16 -5.79
C ILE A 33 -3.23 -4.96 -4.60
N THR A 34 -1.92 -5.24 -4.61
CA THR A 34 -1.26 -6.02 -3.56
C THR A 34 -0.18 -5.22 -2.88
N LEU A 35 0.04 -5.52 -1.60
CA LEU A 35 1.15 -5.02 -0.79
C LEU A 35 1.99 -6.23 -0.37
N GLU A 36 3.27 -6.20 -0.73
CA GLU A 36 4.24 -7.23 -0.39
C GLU A 36 5.23 -6.72 0.66
N TYR A 37 5.46 -7.56 1.68
CA TYR A 37 6.46 -7.34 2.71
C TYR A 37 7.01 -8.68 3.21
N LYS A 38 8.34 -8.84 3.24
CA LYS A 38 9.02 -10.07 3.71
C LYS A 38 8.50 -11.35 3.04
N GLY A 39 8.25 -11.32 1.73
CA GLY A 39 7.74 -12.44 0.95
C GLY A 39 6.29 -12.82 1.23
N LYS A 40 5.55 -12.00 2.00
CA LYS A 40 4.10 -12.12 2.18
C LYS A 40 3.42 -11.04 1.37
N SER A 41 2.45 -11.44 0.55
CA SER A 41 1.62 -10.53 -0.23
C SER A 41 0.18 -10.57 0.26
N VAL A 42 -0.45 -9.40 0.38
CA VAL A 42 -1.85 -9.25 0.77
C VAL A 42 -2.58 -8.30 -0.17
N ASN A 43 -3.89 -8.45 -0.27
CA ASN A 43 -4.73 -7.49 -0.99
C ASN A 43 -4.76 -6.15 -0.24
N LEU A 44 -4.31 -5.07 -0.90
CA LEU A 44 -4.26 -3.71 -0.32
C LEU A 44 -5.67 -3.12 -0.09
N LYS A 45 -6.72 -3.70 -0.69
CA LYS A 45 -8.12 -3.35 -0.41
C LYS A 45 -8.66 -4.03 0.86
N SER A 46 -7.89 -4.88 1.53
CA SER A 46 -8.28 -5.54 2.78
C SER A 46 -7.54 -4.97 3.98
N ILE A 47 -8.23 -4.18 4.81
CA ILE A 47 -7.66 -3.61 6.04
C ILE A 47 -7.07 -4.68 6.97
N MET A 48 -7.75 -5.82 7.11
CA MET A 48 -7.26 -6.94 7.93
C MET A 48 -5.97 -7.53 7.35
N GLY A 49 -5.87 -7.63 6.02
CA GLY A 49 -4.67 -8.10 5.33
C GLY A 49 -3.48 -7.17 5.57
N VAL A 50 -3.66 -5.88 5.32
CA VAL A 50 -2.63 -4.84 5.50
C VAL A 50 -2.12 -4.82 6.95
N MET A 51 -3.04 -4.80 7.92
CA MET A 51 -2.66 -4.79 9.34
C MET A 51 -1.93 -6.08 9.77
N SER A 52 -2.26 -7.22 9.16
CA SER A 52 -1.62 -8.51 9.49
C SER A 52 -0.17 -8.63 9.00
N LEU A 53 0.27 -7.78 8.05
CA LEU A 53 1.65 -7.76 7.59
C LEU A 53 2.63 -7.18 8.62
N GLY A 54 2.15 -6.32 9.54
CA GLY A 54 2.99 -5.71 10.57
C GLY A 54 4.15 -4.89 9.98
N VAL A 55 3.87 -4.08 8.97
CA VAL A 55 4.87 -3.21 8.31
C VAL A 55 5.23 -2.06 9.26
N GLY A 56 6.47 -2.08 9.77
CA GLY A 56 7.02 -1.07 10.67
C GLY A 56 7.94 -0.06 9.97
N GLN A 57 8.48 0.88 10.74
CA GLN A 57 9.53 1.80 10.27
C GLN A 57 10.74 1.05 9.71
N GLY A 58 11.34 1.58 8.65
CA GLY A 58 12.50 1.04 7.95
C GLY A 58 12.18 -0.18 7.09
N ALA A 59 10.91 -0.56 6.95
CA ALA A 59 10.51 -1.65 6.07
C ALA A 59 10.55 -1.22 4.60
N ASP A 60 11.07 -2.10 3.75
CA ASP A 60 10.88 -2.00 2.30
C ASP A 60 9.65 -2.81 1.92
N VAL A 61 8.74 -2.19 1.18
CA VAL A 61 7.52 -2.81 0.69
C VAL A 61 7.32 -2.54 -0.79
N THR A 62 6.70 -3.48 -1.48
CA THR A 62 6.33 -3.34 -2.88
C THR A 62 4.82 -3.29 -2.99
N ILE A 63 4.30 -2.27 -3.69
CA ILE A 63 2.88 -2.19 -4.05
C ILE A 63 2.77 -2.45 -5.55
N SER A 64 1.91 -3.39 -5.92
CA SER A 64 1.68 -3.80 -7.31
C SER A 64 0.20 -3.69 -7.64
N ALA A 65 -0.10 -3.25 -8.86
CA ALA A 65 -1.45 -3.16 -9.40
C ALA A 65 -1.55 -3.88 -10.75
N GLU A 66 -2.58 -4.71 -10.90
CA GLU A 66 -2.90 -5.44 -12.12
C GLU A 66 -4.34 -5.16 -12.55
N GLY A 67 -4.50 -4.55 -13.72
CA GLY A 67 -5.78 -4.17 -14.27
C GLY A 67 -5.68 -2.99 -15.23
N ALA A 68 -6.84 -2.51 -15.68
CA ALA A 68 -6.94 -1.44 -16.69
C ALA A 68 -6.56 -0.05 -16.14
N ASP A 69 -6.70 0.16 -14.84
CA ASP A 69 -6.41 1.41 -14.13
C ASP A 69 -5.18 1.25 -13.19
N ALA A 70 -4.27 0.34 -13.52
CA ALA A 70 -3.13 -0.01 -12.67
C ALA A 70 -2.16 1.16 -12.46
N ASP A 71 -1.85 1.92 -13.51
CA ASP A 71 -0.94 3.07 -13.41
C ASP A 71 -1.55 4.19 -12.55
N ASP A 72 -2.84 4.48 -12.74
CA ASP A 72 -3.59 5.46 -11.94
C ASP A 72 -3.68 5.02 -10.47
N ALA A 73 -3.86 3.72 -10.23
CA ALA A 73 -3.87 3.15 -8.89
C ALA A 73 -2.53 3.35 -8.16
N ILE A 74 -1.40 3.03 -8.81
CA ILE A 74 -0.07 3.23 -8.23
C ILE A 74 0.22 4.71 -7.98
N ALA A 75 -0.22 5.61 -8.88
CA ALA A 75 -0.07 7.05 -8.70
C ALA A 75 -0.84 7.56 -7.48
N ALA A 76 -2.13 7.21 -7.35
CA ALA A 76 -2.96 7.63 -6.22
C ALA A 76 -2.51 7.04 -4.88
N ILE A 77 -2.01 5.79 -4.90
CA ILE A 77 -1.43 5.17 -3.70
C ILE A 77 -0.13 5.87 -3.32
N SER A 78 0.75 6.19 -4.27
CA SER A 78 1.97 6.97 -4.01
C SER A 78 1.64 8.30 -3.33
N GLU A 79 0.67 9.03 -3.85
CA GLU A 79 0.22 10.30 -3.27
C GLU A 79 -0.34 10.11 -1.85
N THR A 80 -1.05 9.02 -1.59
CA THR A 80 -1.55 8.69 -0.24
C THR A 80 -0.41 8.37 0.72
N MET A 81 0.62 7.65 0.27
CA MET A 81 1.82 7.34 1.06
C MET A 81 2.54 8.62 1.49
N GLU A 82 2.75 9.55 0.55
CA GLU A 82 3.41 10.84 0.81
C GLU A 82 2.57 11.73 1.75
N LYS A 83 1.25 11.83 1.52
CA LYS A 83 0.35 12.66 2.35
C LYS A 83 0.26 12.19 3.80
N GLU A 84 0.32 10.88 4.02
CA GLU A 84 0.31 10.30 5.37
C GLU A 84 1.72 10.18 5.98
N GLY A 85 2.76 10.67 5.28
CA GLY A 85 4.15 10.66 5.78
C GLY A 85 4.73 9.26 5.95
N LEU A 86 4.23 8.29 5.16
CA LEU A 86 4.68 6.90 5.22
C LEU A 86 6.00 6.68 4.47
N ALA A 87 6.19 7.37 3.33
CA ALA A 87 7.34 7.24 2.44
C ALA A 87 7.69 8.58 1.80
#